data_AF-F5LJW4-F1
#
_entry.id   AF-F5LJW4-F1
#
_cell.length_a   1.000
_cell.length_b   1.000
_cell.length_c   1.000
_cell.angle_alpha   90.00
_cell.angle_beta   90.00
_cell.angle_gamma   90.00
#
_symmetry.space_group_name_H-M   'P 1'
#
loop_
_entity.id
_entity.type
_entity.pdbx_description
1 polymer ?
#
loop_
_entity_poly.entity_id
_entity_poly.type
_entity_poly.pdbx_seq_one_letter_code
_entity_poly.pdbx_strand_id
1 'polypeptide(L)'
;MKKIGISLLSLFTFLFFASSAFAVTGQGAARLITTTKHTAIQGTLTIPSTWNVSNDGSYIAFYLGLDVVCEGGISFKPSTGWNKFLNCGGGEGSASNKTAPLTVQPNPGDTISLKLVNNLNDTATLYVNGVAAYTNLPVANAGKLKAATTVKMVHSTQDNQDKNSYTNASFSNVLVQSQSGGSYTAFPSNISPDFPLGGQGDYVINSSNPLGTTLKAGK
;
A
#
# COMPACT_ATOMS: atom_id res chain seq x y z
N MET A 1 -56.88 -55.30 7.90
CA MET A 1 -56.41 -53.99 8.39
C MET A 1 -55.13 -54.16 9.20
N LYS A 2 -53.98 -53.75 8.65
CA LYS A 2 -52.84 -53.07 9.31
C LYS A 2 -51.65 -53.11 8.34
N LYS A 3 -51.34 -51.93 7.79
CA LYS A 3 -50.09 -51.59 7.09
C LYS A 3 -48.96 -51.51 8.11
N ILE A 4 -47.71 -51.75 7.69
CA ILE A 4 -46.39 -51.23 8.15
C ILE A 4 -45.36 -52.13 7.43
N GLY A 5 -44.30 -51.70 6.75
CA GLY A 5 -43.71 -50.39 6.47
C GLY A 5 -42.43 -50.67 5.66
N ILE A 6 -42.22 -49.89 4.60
CA ILE A 6 -41.05 -49.92 3.72
C ILE A 6 -39.84 -49.35 4.48
N SER A 7 -38.64 -49.91 4.27
CA SER A 7 -37.41 -49.12 4.34
C SER A 7 -36.39 -49.65 3.34
N LEU A 8 -36.35 -49.01 2.17
CA LEU A 8 -35.22 -49.02 1.25
C LEU A 8 -34.17 -48.07 1.84
N LEU A 9 -33.01 -48.60 2.24
CA LEU A 9 -31.86 -47.77 2.62
C LEU A 9 -30.97 -47.62 1.38
N SER A 10 -31.25 -46.61 0.55
CA SER A 10 -30.34 -46.20 -0.53
C SER A 10 -29.22 -45.33 0.06
N LEU A 11 -28.02 -45.90 0.15
CA LEU A 11 -26.81 -45.17 0.56
C LEU A 11 -26.37 -44.26 -0.60
N PHE A 12 -26.69 -42.97 -0.53
CA PHE A 12 -26.14 -41.95 -1.42
C PHE A 12 -24.75 -41.56 -0.90
N THR A 13 -23.70 -42.08 -1.52
CA THR A 13 -22.32 -41.61 -1.28
C THR A 13 -22.15 -40.27 -1.99
N PHE A 14 -22.28 -39.16 -1.27
CA PHE A 14 -21.85 -37.85 -1.76
C PHE A 14 -20.32 -37.84 -1.83
N LEU A 15 -19.76 -38.00 -3.03
CA LEU A 15 -18.39 -37.58 -3.31
C LEU A 15 -18.33 -36.05 -3.20
N PHE A 16 -17.89 -35.55 -2.05
CA PHE A 16 -17.44 -34.16 -1.95
C PHE A 16 -16.14 -34.03 -2.76
N PHE A 17 -16.23 -33.50 -3.98
CA PHE A 17 -15.07 -32.92 -4.64
C PHE A 17 -14.69 -31.66 -3.88
N ALA A 18 -13.74 -31.76 -2.95
CA ALA A 18 -13.06 -30.60 -2.40
C ALA A 18 -12.24 -29.98 -3.55
N SER A 19 -12.78 -28.95 -4.21
CA SER A 19 -11.97 -28.08 -5.03
C SER A 19 -10.98 -27.39 -4.09
N SER A 20 -9.71 -27.83 -4.09
CA SER A 20 -8.63 -27.05 -3.51
C SER A 20 -8.55 -25.75 -4.32
N ALA A 21 -9.19 -24.70 -3.84
CA ALA A 21 -8.93 -23.35 -4.34
C ALA A 21 -7.43 -23.10 -4.10
N PHE A 22 -6.66 -23.00 -5.18
CA PHE A 22 -5.29 -22.50 -5.08
C PHE A 22 -5.40 -21.05 -4.64
N ALA A 23 -4.80 -20.69 -3.51
CA ALA A 23 -4.69 -19.29 -3.12
C ALA A 23 -3.92 -18.57 -4.23
N VAL A 24 -4.54 -17.56 -4.83
CA VAL A 24 -3.80 -16.66 -5.73
C VAL A 24 -2.81 -15.90 -4.85
N THR A 25 -1.56 -15.83 -5.30
CA THR A 25 -0.51 -15.06 -4.63
C THR A 25 0.05 -14.02 -5.57
N GLY A 26 0.29 -12.80 -5.09
CA GLY A 26 0.47 -11.68 -6.00
C GLY A 26 0.66 -10.33 -5.34
N GLN A 27 0.89 -9.33 -6.20
CA GLN A 27 0.98 -7.93 -5.82
C GLN A 27 -0.17 -7.16 -6.42
N GLY A 28 -0.85 -6.37 -5.60
CA GLY A 28 -1.90 -5.46 -6.03
C GLY A 28 -1.55 -4.03 -5.67
N ALA A 29 -1.98 -3.07 -6.49
CA ALA A 29 -1.89 -1.65 -6.15
C ALA A 29 -2.96 -0.82 -6.85
N ALA A 30 -3.49 0.16 -6.13
CA ALA A 30 -4.19 1.31 -6.68
C ALA A 30 -3.33 2.56 -6.48
N ARG A 31 -3.21 3.41 -7.49
CA ARG A 31 -2.31 4.56 -7.47
C ARG A 31 -2.91 5.78 -8.14
N LEU A 32 -2.52 6.97 -7.66
CA LEU A 32 -2.57 8.22 -8.41
C LEU A 32 -1.16 8.76 -8.61
N ILE A 33 -0.82 9.17 -9.82
CA ILE A 33 0.50 9.70 -10.18
C ILE A 33 0.37 11.00 -10.97
N THR A 34 1.22 11.98 -10.66
CA THR A 34 1.26 13.25 -11.40
C THR A 34 1.86 13.07 -12.79
N THR A 35 1.42 13.89 -13.74
CA THR A 35 2.07 14.05 -15.05
C THR A 35 3.17 15.11 -15.01
N THR A 36 3.03 16.10 -14.12
CA THR A 36 4.04 17.12 -13.83
C THR A 36 5.06 16.63 -12.80
N LYS A 37 6.25 17.24 -12.84
CA LYS A 37 7.38 16.87 -11.97
C LYS A 37 7.43 17.74 -10.72
N HIS A 38 7.73 17.12 -9.59
CA HIS A 38 7.79 17.70 -8.26
C HIS A 38 9.03 17.19 -7.49
N THR A 39 9.46 17.94 -6.49
CA THR A 39 10.56 17.61 -5.57
C THR A 39 10.07 17.01 -4.26
N ALA A 40 8.79 17.18 -3.91
CA ALA A 40 8.23 16.55 -2.72
C ALA A 40 6.72 16.33 -2.86
N ILE A 41 6.22 15.41 -2.04
CA ILE A 41 4.81 15.14 -1.83
C ILE A 41 4.57 14.92 -0.33
N GLN A 42 3.44 15.41 0.17
CA GLN A 42 2.97 15.15 1.53
C GLN A 42 1.46 14.97 1.57
N GLY A 43 0.97 14.32 2.61
CA GLY A 43 -0.46 14.16 2.86
C GLY A 43 -0.72 13.46 4.18
N THR A 44 -1.99 13.43 4.57
CA THR A 44 -2.45 12.73 5.77
C THR A 44 -3.17 11.45 5.37
N LEU A 45 -2.67 10.31 5.84
CA LEU A 45 -3.27 9.00 5.66
C LEU A 45 -4.20 8.69 6.84
N THR A 46 -5.44 8.34 6.57
CA THR A 46 -6.33 7.68 7.52
C THR A 46 -6.07 6.17 7.49
N ILE A 47 -5.77 5.61 8.67
CA ILE A 47 -5.54 4.19 8.88
C ILE A 47 -6.85 3.44 8.67
N PRO A 48 -6.85 2.29 7.96
CA PRO A 48 -8.08 1.54 7.69
C PRO A 48 -8.88 1.26 8.96
N SER A 49 -10.20 1.26 8.87
CA SER A 49 -11.08 0.95 10.01
C SER A 49 -11.03 -0.53 10.40
N THR A 50 -10.65 -1.38 9.47
CA THR A 50 -10.40 -2.81 9.66
C THR A 50 -9.31 -3.25 8.69
N TRP A 51 -8.52 -4.24 9.06
CA TRP A 51 -7.59 -4.90 8.14
C TRP A 51 -7.34 -6.35 8.55
N ASN A 52 -6.96 -7.15 7.57
CA ASN A 52 -6.44 -8.50 7.74
C ASN A 52 -5.22 -8.64 6.82
N VAL A 53 -4.14 -9.23 7.34
CA VAL A 53 -2.96 -9.61 6.55
C VAL A 53 -2.65 -11.06 6.85
N SER A 54 -2.49 -11.84 5.78
CA SER A 54 -2.62 -13.29 5.83
C SER A 54 -1.48 -14.03 6.54
N ASN A 55 -0.26 -13.50 6.47
CA ASN A 55 0.96 -14.03 7.11
C ASN A 55 2.10 -13.00 7.03
N ASP A 56 3.25 -13.32 7.62
CA ASP A 56 4.43 -12.44 7.63
C ASP A 56 5.18 -12.28 6.30
N GLY A 57 4.90 -13.15 5.33
CA GLY A 57 5.32 -12.96 3.94
C GLY A 57 4.43 -11.98 3.16
N SER A 58 3.29 -11.59 3.74
CA SER A 58 2.28 -10.71 3.14
C SER A 58 2.27 -9.34 3.82
N TYR A 59 1.76 -8.33 3.14
CA TYR A 59 1.58 -7.00 3.71
C TYR A 59 0.51 -6.21 2.97
N ILE A 60 -0.03 -5.19 3.64
CA ILE A 60 -0.67 -4.04 3.00
C ILE A 60 0.20 -2.82 3.22
N ALA A 61 0.27 -1.90 2.26
CA ALA A 61 1.09 -0.70 2.37
C ALA A 61 0.39 0.54 1.81
N PHE A 62 0.67 1.68 2.43
CA PHE A 62 0.13 2.99 2.09
C PHE A 62 1.29 3.97 2.06
N TYR A 63 1.58 4.54 0.89
CA TYR A 63 2.84 5.24 0.70
C TYR A 63 2.78 6.32 -0.36
N LEU A 64 3.80 7.18 -0.30
CA LEU A 64 4.10 8.19 -1.30
C LEU A 64 5.29 7.72 -2.14
N GLY A 65 5.39 8.18 -3.38
CA GLY A 65 6.50 7.82 -4.26
C GLY A 65 7.07 9.00 -5.04
N LEU A 66 8.37 8.89 -5.32
CA LEU A 66 9.14 9.69 -6.26
C LEU A 66 9.40 8.81 -7.48
N ASP A 67 8.52 8.89 -8.47
CA ASP A 67 8.46 7.95 -9.60
C ASP A 67 8.43 6.49 -9.11
N VAL A 68 9.06 5.57 -9.83
CA VAL A 68 9.38 4.20 -9.39
C VAL A 68 10.71 4.10 -8.63
N VAL A 69 11.37 5.22 -8.35
CA VAL A 69 12.74 5.25 -7.82
C VAL A 69 12.77 5.10 -6.30
N CYS A 70 11.98 5.90 -5.60
CA CYS A 70 11.85 5.82 -4.15
C CYS A 70 10.37 5.80 -3.74
N GLU A 71 10.04 4.89 -2.83
CA GLU A 71 8.71 4.72 -2.26
C GLU A 71 8.82 4.67 -0.74
N GLY A 72 8.04 5.50 -0.04
CA GLY A 72 8.12 5.63 1.40
C GLY A 72 6.78 5.91 2.06
N GLY A 73 6.52 5.25 3.18
CA GLY A 73 5.26 5.32 3.88
C GLY A 73 5.18 4.31 5.01
N ILE A 74 4.02 3.69 5.18
CA ILE A 74 3.79 2.67 6.19
C ILE A 74 3.26 1.37 5.57
N SER A 75 3.57 0.24 6.20
CA SER A 75 3.04 -1.08 5.86
C SER A 75 2.63 -1.83 7.11
N PHE A 76 1.68 -2.75 7.01
CA PHE A 76 1.31 -3.64 8.12
C PHE A 76 1.75 -5.07 7.83
N LYS A 77 2.36 -5.71 8.82
CA LYS A 77 2.68 -7.14 8.85
C LYS A 77 2.29 -7.73 10.21
N PRO A 78 1.76 -8.96 10.30
CA PRO A 78 1.28 -9.53 11.57
C PRO A 78 2.31 -9.53 12.71
N SER A 79 3.55 -9.96 12.45
CA SER A 79 4.62 -10.07 13.46
C SER A 79 5.12 -8.74 14.04
N THR A 80 5.01 -7.65 13.29
CA THR A 80 5.64 -6.36 13.61
C THR A 80 4.66 -5.20 13.69
N GLY A 81 3.39 -5.45 13.34
CA GLY A 81 2.36 -4.42 13.24
C GLY A 81 2.63 -3.45 12.09
N TRP A 82 2.31 -2.19 12.31
CA TRP A 82 2.62 -1.09 11.41
C TRP A 82 4.10 -0.75 11.46
N ASN A 83 4.72 -0.76 10.29
CA ASN A 83 6.11 -0.41 10.04
C ASN A 83 6.17 0.85 9.19
N LYS A 84 7.14 1.71 9.46
CA LYS A 84 7.59 2.74 8.51
C LYS A 84 8.63 2.14 7.59
N PHE A 85 8.63 2.54 6.32
CA PHE A 85 9.63 2.09 5.36
C PHE A 85 10.00 3.19 4.36
N LEU A 86 11.22 3.14 3.86
CA LEU A 86 11.66 3.88 2.67
C LEU A 86 12.52 2.94 1.83
N ASN A 87 12.06 2.66 0.61
CA ASN A 87 12.74 1.82 -0.38
C ASN A 87 13.09 2.67 -1.59
N CYS A 88 14.38 2.82 -1.88
CA CYS A 88 14.96 3.58 -2.98
C CYS A 88 15.66 2.68 -4.01
N GLY A 89 15.14 1.47 -4.17
CA GLY A 89 15.70 0.40 -4.99
C GLY A 89 16.68 -0.50 -4.22
N GLY A 90 17.16 -1.53 -4.90
CA GLY A 90 17.99 -2.58 -4.28
C GLY A 90 17.17 -3.64 -3.55
N GLY A 91 17.81 -4.76 -3.23
CA GLY A 91 17.19 -5.83 -2.44
C GLY A 91 17.02 -5.45 -0.96
N GLU A 92 16.32 -6.31 -0.22
CA GLU A 92 16.25 -6.24 1.24
C GLU A 92 17.66 -6.22 1.86
N GLY A 93 17.86 -5.40 2.89
CA GLY A 93 19.16 -5.21 3.53
C GLY A 93 20.14 -4.29 2.79
N SER A 94 19.78 -3.79 1.60
CA SER A 94 20.60 -2.78 0.91
C SER A 94 20.58 -1.44 1.65
N ALA A 95 21.64 -0.64 1.49
CA ALA A 95 21.70 0.71 2.04
C ALA A 95 20.59 1.64 1.53
N SER A 96 19.95 1.27 0.43
CA SER A 96 18.84 1.98 -0.21
C SER A 96 17.46 1.53 0.27
N ASN A 97 17.38 0.62 1.25
CA ASN A 97 16.12 0.15 1.81
C ASN A 97 16.17 0.16 3.35
N LYS A 98 15.20 0.81 3.99
CA LYS A 98 15.01 0.74 5.44
C LYS A 98 13.56 0.47 5.79
N THR A 99 13.38 -0.39 6.79
CA THR A 99 12.09 -0.67 7.41
C THR A 99 12.28 -0.80 8.92
N ALA A 100 11.29 -0.39 9.70
CA ALA A 100 11.24 -0.61 11.14
C ALA A 100 9.79 -0.48 11.64
N PRO A 101 9.42 -1.15 12.75
CA PRO A 101 8.15 -0.90 13.40
C PRO A 101 7.98 0.58 13.77
N LEU A 102 6.74 1.06 13.71
CA LEU A 102 6.39 2.33 14.34
C LEU A 102 6.52 2.19 15.86
N THR A 103 7.10 3.21 16.50
CA THR A 103 7.25 3.26 17.96
C THR A 103 5.89 3.36 18.66
N VAL A 104 4.92 4.00 18.02
CA VAL A 104 3.52 4.06 18.43
C VAL A 104 2.68 3.46 17.31
N GLN A 105 1.98 2.37 17.63
CA GLN A 105 1.10 1.68 16.70
C GLN A 105 -0.22 2.46 16.60
N PRO A 106 -0.66 2.86 15.39
CA PRO A 106 -1.93 3.54 15.23
C PRO A 106 -3.11 2.57 15.44
N ASN A 107 -4.21 3.10 15.94
CA ASN A 107 -5.49 2.44 16.01
C ASN A 107 -6.26 2.60 14.68
N PRO A 108 -7.32 1.80 14.46
CA PRO A 108 -8.21 2.01 13.33
C PRO A 108 -8.79 3.44 13.30
N GLY A 109 -8.74 4.08 12.13
CA GLY A 109 -9.22 5.44 11.93
C GLY A 109 -8.26 6.56 12.37
N ASP A 110 -7.16 6.24 13.05
CA ASP A 110 -6.11 7.23 13.36
C ASP A 110 -5.54 7.82 12.06
N THR A 111 -4.96 9.01 12.16
CA THR A 111 -4.29 9.66 11.03
C THR A 111 -2.78 9.67 11.19
N ILE A 112 -2.06 9.41 10.10
CA ILE A 112 -0.60 9.53 9.99
C ILE A 112 -0.25 10.55 8.91
N SER A 113 0.54 11.56 9.26
CA SER A 113 1.08 12.51 8.29
C SER A 113 2.34 11.94 7.65
N LEU A 114 2.35 11.84 6.32
CA LEU A 114 3.49 11.37 5.53
C LEU A 114 4.03 12.51 4.66
N LYS A 115 5.35 12.60 4.55
CA LYS A 115 6.03 13.49 3.60
C LYS A 115 7.26 12.80 3.03
N LEU A 116 7.38 12.81 1.72
CA LEU A 116 8.53 12.24 0.99
C LEU A 116 9.19 13.34 0.16
N VAL A 117 10.50 13.49 0.33
CA VAL A 117 11.30 14.56 -0.28
C VAL A 117 12.40 13.95 -1.14
N ASN A 118 12.52 14.44 -2.37
CA ASN A 118 13.68 14.28 -3.23
C ASN A 118 14.70 15.35 -2.85
N ASN A 119 15.86 14.95 -2.32
CA ASN A 119 16.90 15.89 -1.87
C ASN A 119 17.75 16.45 -3.03
N LEU A 120 17.43 16.09 -4.28
CA LEU A 120 18.10 16.53 -5.52
C LEU A 120 19.59 16.15 -5.60
N ASN A 121 20.01 15.20 -4.78
CA ASN A 121 21.40 14.75 -4.69
C ASN A 121 21.51 13.22 -4.71
N ASP A 122 20.55 12.52 -5.34
CA ASP A 122 20.44 11.04 -5.32
C ASP A 122 20.09 10.45 -3.95
N THR A 123 19.41 11.23 -3.12
CA THR A 123 18.86 10.73 -1.86
C THR A 123 17.43 11.17 -1.66
N ALA A 124 16.70 10.43 -0.83
CA ALA A 124 15.36 10.78 -0.40
C ALA A 124 15.24 10.84 1.13
N THR A 125 14.30 11.65 1.61
CA THR A 125 13.97 11.76 3.03
C THR A 125 12.49 11.48 3.25
N LEU A 126 12.19 10.54 4.14
CA LEU A 126 10.83 10.26 4.59
C LEU A 126 10.59 10.89 5.97
N TYR A 127 9.45 11.54 6.12
CA TYR A 127 8.93 11.99 7.40
C TYR A 127 7.62 11.28 7.71
N VAL A 128 7.47 10.88 8.98
CA VAL A 128 6.25 10.29 9.54
C VAL A 128 5.87 11.10 10.76
N ASN A 129 4.65 11.63 10.79
CA ASN A 129 4.15 12.54 11.83
C ASN A 129 5.09 13.73 12.10
N GLY A 130 5.64 14.31 11.03
CA GLY A 130 6.55 15.46 11.09
C GLY A 130 7.99 15.13 11.48
N VAL A 131 8.28 13.92 11.97
CA VAL A 131 9.62 13.49 12.35
C VAL A 131 10.31 12.81 11.15
N ALA A 132 11.57 13.17 10.89
CA ALA A 132 12.37 12.50 9.85
C ALA A 132 12.61 11.03 10.25
N ALA A 133 11.89 10.13 9.59
CA ALA A 133 11.98 8.70 9.83
C ALA A 133 13.28 8.12 9.26
N TYR A 134 13.63 8.54 8.04
CA TYR A 134 14.84 8.15 7.33
C TYR A 134 15.34 9.35 6.52
N THR A 135 16.58 9.76 6.78
CA THR A 135 17.18 10.97 6.20
C THR A 135 18.27 10.60 5.21
N ASN A 136 18.26 11.28 4.04
CA ASN A 136 19.28 11.12 3.00
C ASN A 136 19.52 9.65 2.61
N LEU A 137 18.45 8.86 2.48
CA LEU A 137 18.60 7.48 2.04
C LEU A 137 19.03 7.45 0.56
N PRO A 138 20.15 6.81 0.21
CA PRO A 138 20.66 6.85 -1.15
C PRO A 138 19.81 5.99 -2.10
N VAL A 139 19.66 6.43 -3.34
CA VAL A 139 19.12 5.56 -4.41
C VAL A 139 20.12 4.49 -4.79
N ALA A 140 19.63 3.30 -5.17
CA ALA A 140 20.50 2.21 -5.59
C ALA A 140 21.25 2.52 -6.91
N ASN A 141 20.63 3.31 -7.79
CA ASN A 141 21.19 3.71 -9.08
C ASN A 141 21.34 5.24 -9.14
N ALA A 142 22.57 5.73 -9.28
CA ALA A 142 22.85 7.16 -9.34
C ALA A 142 22.18 7.87 -10.53
N GLY A 143 21.98 9.18 -10.41
CA GLY A 143 21.37 10.04 -11.42
C GLY A 143 19.83 10.05 -11.43
N LYS A 144 19.17 9.24 -10.59
CA LYS A 144 17.72 9.04 -10.61
C LYS A 144 16.95 10.10 -9.82
N LEU A 145 17.56 10.74 -8.83
CA LEU A 145 16.97 11.81 -8.02
C LEU A 145 17.87 13.06 -8.01
N LYS A 146 18.31 13.50 -9.20
CA LYS A 146 19.02 14.77 -9.40
C LYS A 146 18.13 15.93 -9.86
N ALA A 147 16.89 15.63 -10.22
CA ALA A 147 15.90 16.62 -10.67
C ALA A 147 14.52 16.24 -10.12
N ALA A 148 13.57 17.17 -10.22
CA ALA A 148 12.16 16.91 -9.92
C ALA A 148 11.65 15.71 -10.75
N THR A 149 10.73 14.94 -10.17
CA THR A 149 10.17 13.73 -10.78
C THR A 149 8.66 13.63 -10.58
N THR A 150 7.98 12.73 -11.26
CA THR A 150 6.55 12.49 -10.97
C THR A 150 6.39 12.01 -9.54
N VAL A 151 5.30 12.38 -8.89
CA VAL A 151 5.01 11.93 -7.53
C VAL A 151 3.70 11.18 -7.49
N LYS A 152 3.60 10.23 -6.56
CA LYS A 152 2.44 9.33 -6.48
C LYS A 152 2.01 9.09 -5.04
N MET A 153 0.73 8.74 -4.89
CA MET A 153 0.17 8.13 -3.70
C MET A 153 -0.34 6.74 -4.08
N VAL A 154 -0.07 5.75 -3.23
CA VAL A 154 -0.30 4.33 -3.56
C VAL A 154 -0.85 3.61 -2.34
N HIS A 155 -1.87 2.78 -2.59
CA HIS A 155 -2.34 1.75 -1.66
C HIS A 155 -2.04 0.40 -2.31
N SER A 156 -1.22 -0.45 -1.69
CA SER A 156 -0.78 -1.72 -2.25
C SER A 156 -0.94 -2.89 -1.28
N THR A 157 -0.81 -4.10 -1.83
CA THR A 157 -0.75 -5.36 -1.10
C THR A 157 0.26 -6.29 -1.75
N GLN A 158 0.94 -7.09 -0.93
CA GLN A 158 1.52 -8.38 -1.34
C GLN A 158 0.74 -9.42 -0.55
N ASP A 159 0.04 -10.31 -1.25
CA ASP A 159 -0.70 -11.39 -0.59
C ASP A 159 -0.15 -12.74 -1.04
N ASN A 160 0.18 -13.58 -0.06
CA ASN A 160 0.66 -14.93 -0.32
C ASN A 160 -0.39 -16.00 0.02
N GLN A 161 -1.62 -15.62 0.38
CA GLN A 161 -2.70 -16.56 0.70
C GLN A 161 -4.12 -16.07 0.32
N ASP A 162 -4.27 -15.04 -0.53
CA ASP A 162 -5.57 -14.51 -0.98
C ASP A 162 -6.53 -14.14 0.18
N LYS A 163 -6.02 -13.44 1.20
CA LYS A 163 -6.76 -13.07 2.42
C LYS A 163 -6.51 -11.64 2.90
N ASN A 164 -5.59 -10.90 2.28
CA ASN A 164 -5.35 -9.52 2.65
C ASN A 164 -6.60 -8.70 2.36
N SER A 165 -7.01 -7.86 3.30
CA SER A 165 -8.16 -6.98 3.12
C SER A 165 -8.05 -5.79 4.05
N TYR A 166 -8.69 -4.69 3.68
CA TYR A 166 -8.84 -3.54 4.55
C TYR A 166 -10.00 -2.65 4.10
N THR A 167 -10.53 -1.84 5.02
CA THR A 167 -11.67 -0.95 4.77
C THR A 167 -11.29 0.50 5.01
N ASN A 168 -11.65 1.38 4.07
CA ASN A 168 -11.59 2.84 4.21
C ASN A 168 -10.19 3.42 4.54
N ALA A 169 -9.15 2.97 3.84
CA ALA A 169 -7.89 3.71 3.83
C ALA A 169 -8.02 4.94 2.93
N SER A 170 -7.52 6.10 3.34
CA SER A 170 -7.58 7.30 2.49
C SER A 170 -6.48 8.29 2.77
N PHE A 171 -5.92 8.85 1.70
CA PHE A 171 -5.16 10.09 1.79
C PHE A 171 -6.11 11.30 1.84
N SER A 172 -5.64 12.38 2.44
CA SER A 172 -6.29 13.69 2.52
C SER A 172 -5.22 14.78 2.58
N ASN A 173 -5.60 16.03 2.30
CA ASN A 173 -4.71 17.20 2.35
C ASN A 173 -3.39 16.97 1.59
N VAL A 174 -3.46 16.34 0.42
CA VAL A 174 -2.27 15.99 -0.36
C VAL A 174 -1.74 17.24 -1.04
N LEU A 175 -0.48 17.55 -0.78
CA LEU A 175 0.23 18.70 -1.29
C LEU A 175 1.53 18.27 -1.97
N VAL A 176 1.94 19.00 -3.00
CA VAL A 176 3.17 18.78 -3.76
C VAL A 176 4.02 20.04 -3.77
N GLN A 177 5.32 19.87 -3.95
CA GLN A 177 6.27 20.98 -4.06
C GLN A 177 7.05 20.83 -5.35
N SER A 178 7.01 21.83 -6.24
CA SER A 178 7.68 21.73 -7.56
C SER A 178 9.15 22.11 -7.53
N GLN A 179 9.58 22.87 -6.53
CA GLN A 179 10.95 23.36 -6.37
C GLN A 179 11.39 23.17 -4.92
N SER A 180 12.60 22.66 -4.71
CA SER A 180 13.15 22.48 -3.37
C SER A 180 13.15 23.81 -2.59
N GLY A 181 12.58 23.80 -1.38
CA GLY A 181 12.43 25.00 -0.54
C GLY A 181 11.28 25.95 -0.94
N GLY A 182 10.55 25.68 -2.03
CA GLY A 182 9.40 26.48 -2.45
C GLY A 182 8.12 26.20 -1.65
N SER A 183 7.02 26.87 -2.01
CA SER A 183 5.71 26.62 -1.40
C SER A 183 5.12 25.28 -1.83
N TYR A 184 4.35 24.66 -0.93
CA TYR A 184 3.51 23.52 -1.26
C TYR A 184 2.21 23.99 -1.92
N THR A 185 1.79 23.29 -2.97
CA THR A 185 0.52 23.52 -3.67
C THR A 185 -0.34 22.27 -3.62
N ALA A 186 -1.64 22.40 -3.90
CA ALA A 186 -2.55 21.25 -3.95
C ALA A 186 -2.09 20.20 -4.97
N PHE A 187 -2.30 18.92 -4.64
CA PHE A 187 -2.14 17.83 -5.61
C PHE A 187 -3.08 18.05 -6.81
N PRO A 188 -2.64 17.81 -8.07
CA PRO A 188 -3.47 18.09 -9.24
C PRO A 188 -4.78 17.30 -9.22
N SER A 189 -5.91 17.96 -9.51
CA SER A 189 -7.27 17.40 -9.36
C SER A 189 -7.69 16.45 -10.49
N ASN A 190 -7.12 16.58 -11.69
CA ASN A 190 -7.51 15.88 -12.91
C ASN A 190 -6.72 14.59 -13.18
N ILE A 191 -6.47 13.79 -12.13
CA ILE A 191 -5.74 12.51 -12.23
C ILE A 191 -6.72 11.38 -11.92
N SER A 192 -6.73 10.35 -12.77
CA SER A 192 -7.54 9.14 -12.56
C SER A 192 -6.68 8.03 -11.95
N PRO A 193 -7.24 7.20 -11.04
CA PRO A 193 -6.53 6.05 -10.50
C PRO A 193 -6.11 5.06 -11.59
N ASP A 194 -4.91 4.47 -11.44
CA ASP A 194 -4.44 3.35 -12.23
C ASP A 194 -4.06 2.14 -11.38
N PHE A 195 -3.93 0.98 -12.03
CA PHE A 195 -3.64 -0.32 -11.40
C PHE A 195 -2.38 -0.94 -12.02
N PRO A 196 -1.19 -0.48 -11.62
CA PRO A 196 0.06 -0.74 -12.36
C PRO A 196 0.58 -2.18 -12.29
N LEU A 197 0.07 -3.01 -11.37
CA LEU A 197 0.58 -4.38 -11.11
C LEU A 197 -0.35 -5.47 -11.65
N GLY A 198 -0.97 -5.25 -12.83
CA GLY A 198 -1.78 -6.28 -13.50
C GLY A 198 -3.13 -6.59 -12.83
N GLY A 199 -3.70 -5.66 -12.06
CA GLY A 199 -5.09 -5.77 -11.55
C GLY A 199 -5.31 -6.87 -10.51
N GLN A 200 -4.32 -7.15 -9.66
CA GLN A 200 -4.34 -8.29 -8.74
C GLN A 200 -4.74 -7.94 -7.30
N GLY A 201 -5.70 -7.04 -7.11
CA GLY A 201 -6.43 -6.91 -5.84
C GLY A 201 -7.84 -6.40 -6.14
N ASP A 202 -8.83 -6.85 -5.39
CA ASP A 202 -10.22 -6.37 -5.51
C ASP A 202 -10.36 -5.04 -4.76
N TYR A 203 -9.80 -3.98 -5.38
CA TYR A 203 -9.86 -2.62 -4.87
C TYR A 203 -11.18 -1.95 -5.27
N VAL A 204 -11.88 -1.41 -4.27
CA VAL A 204 -12.94 -0.44 -4.47
C VAL A 204 -12.35 0.96 -4.27
N ILE A 205 -12.52 1.83 -5.26
CA ILE A 205 -12.13 3.25 -5.16
C ILE A 205 -13.27 4.01 -4.48
N ASN A 206 -13.04 4.43 -3.23
CA ASN A 206 -14.00 5.23 -2.45
C ASN A 206 -13.83 6.73 -2.74
N SER A 207 -12.60 7.14 -3.09
CA SER A 207 -12.26 8.50 -3.52
C SER A 207 -11.13 8.44 -4.54
N SER A 208 -11.29 9.14 -5.66
CA SER A 208 -10.32 9.15 -6.75
C SER A 208 -9.26 10.24 -6.62
N ASN A 209 -9.46 11.28 -5.80
CA ASN A 209 -8.45 12.31 -5.56
C ASN A 209 -8.78 13.20 -4.34
N PRO A 210 -8.03 13.10 -3.23
CA PRO A 210 -6.94 12.14 -3.00
C PRO A 210 -7.41 10.69 -2.94
N LEU A 211 -6.46 9.74 -3.09
CA LEU A 211 -6.76 8.32 -3.20
C LEU A 211 -7.38 7.77 -1.90
N GLY A 212 -8.55 7.17 -2.00
CA GLY A 212 -9.22 6.44 -0.93
C GLY A 212 -9.76 5.11 -1.44
N THR A 213 -9.49 4.03 -0.72
CA THR A 213 -9.84 2.68 -1.17
C THR A 213 -10.28 1.75 -0.05
N THR A 214 -10.92 0.66 -0.45
CA THR A 214 -11.14 -0.56 0.31
C THR A 214 -10.55 -1.72 -0.51
N LEU A 215 -9.84 -2.64 0.13
CA LEU A 215 -9.40 -3.90 -0.49
C LEU A 215 -10.28 -5.03 0.04
N LYS A 216 -11.13 -5.59 -0.83
CA LYS A 216 -12.02 -6.71 -0.45
C LYS A 216 -11.24 -8.01 -0.29
N ALA A 217 -10.34 -8.27 -1.23
CA ALA A 217 -9.40 -9.38 -1.20
C ALA A 217 -8.11 -8.98 -1.94
N GLY A 218 -6.97 -9.30 -1.34
CA GLY A 218 -5.68 -9.32 -2.03
C GLY A 218 -5.69 -10.37 -3.12
N LYS A 219 -4.60 -10.49 -3.86
CA LYS A 219 -4.32 -11.69 -4.65
C LYS A 219 -2.87 -12.01 -4.56
#